data_AF-A0A087ULX9-F1
#
_entry.id   AF-A0A087ULX9-F1
#
_cell.length_a   1.000
_cell.length_b   1.000
_cell.length_c   1.000
_cell.angle_alpha   90.00
_cell.angle_beta   90.00
_cell.angle_gamma   90.00
#
_symmetry.space_group_name_H-M   'P 1'
#
loop_
_entity.id
_entity.type
_entity.pdbx_description
1 polymer ?
#
loop_
_entity_poly.entity_id
_entity_poly.type
_entity_poly.pdbx_seq_one_letter_code
_entity_poly.pdbx_strand_id
1 'polypeptide(L)'
;MATQKPVEWVNSLMTRFEEQLPCRSGPQTTHSRINVEQNKESLINISKYRFSLVIAGLTKILHSVNEMRQHSQFQPEFEKNFYESQLIVLDTLERCLSGQPKETSRYDEAMNVKSLLRELCQFIDVPSENHMVVQLKNLASKVLFSLSLNNFNAVFSRISARMQELSNSNEENPDFIDIELIQ
;
A
#
# COMPACT_ATOMS: atom_id res chain seq x y z
N MET A 1 -16.26 32.06 -7.13
CA MET A 1 -15.25 31.06 -7.55
C MET A 1 -14.18 30.94 -6.45
N ALA A 2 -14.32 30.03 -5.47
CA ALA A 2 -13.38 29.99 -4.33
C ALA A 2 -13.13 28.61 -3.69
N THR A 3 -13.62 27.51 -4.27
CA THR A 3 -13.54 26.17 -3.65
C THR A 3 -12.64 25.16 -4.38
N GLN A 4 -12.06 25.50 -5.55
CA GLN A 4 -11.20 24.59 -6.33
C GLN A 4 -9.75 24.50 -5.84
N LYS A 5 -9.17 25.60 -5.34
CA LYS A 5 -7.76 25.69 -4.93
C LYS A 5 -7.27 24.63 -3.92
N PRO A 6 -8.08 24.14 -2.95
CA PRO A 6 -7.62 23.16 -1.97
C PRO A 6 -7.33 21.77 -2.58
N VAL A 7 -8.10 21.33 -3.58
CA VAL A 7 -7.93 19.99 -4.16
C VAL A 7 -6.70 19.93 -5.06
N GLU A 8 -6.47 20.99 -5.84
CA GLU A 8 -5.29 21.12 -6.71
C GLU A 8 -3.99 21.15 -5.92
N TRP A 9 -3.98 21.80 -4.75
CA TRP A 9 -2.83 21.75 -3.84
C TRP A 9 -2.57 20.32 -3.39
N VAL A 10 -3.59 19.61 -2.90
CA VAL A 10 -3.41 18.23 -2.40
C VAL A 10 -2.90 17.33 -3.52
N ASN A 11 -3.42 17.47 -4.73
CA ASN A 11 -2.94 16.72 -5.89
C ASN A 11 -1.48 17.09 -6.22
N SER A 12 -1.12 18.37 -6.21
CA SER A 12 0.26 18.81 -6.45
C SER A 12 1.23 18.27 -5.40
N LEU A 13 0.81 18.24 -4.14
CA LEU A 13 1.58 17.64 -3.06
C LEU A 13 1.72 16.12 -3.24
N MET A 14 0.64 15.45 -3.65
CA MET A 14 0.62 14.01 -3.95
C MET A 14 1.60 13.68 -5.08
N THR A 15 1.59 14.44 -6.17
CA THR A 15 2.54 14.30 -7.29
C THR A 15 3.98 14.50 -6.84
N ARG A 16 4.27 15.54 -6.05
CA ARG A 16 5.62 15.76 -5.50
C ARG A 16 6.08 14.63 -4.59
N PHE A 17 5.17 14.14 -3.74
CA PHE A 17 5.46 13.01 -2.87
C PHE A 17 5.80 11.75 -3.69
N GLU A 18 5.02 11.47 -4.73
CA GLU A 18 5.25 10.36 -5.65
C GLU A 18 6.59 10.48 -6.41
N GLU A 19 6.87 11.63 -7.02
CA GLU A 19 8.09 11.89 -7.80
C GLU A 19 9.37 11.76 -6.97
N GLN A 20 9.28 12.03 -5.65
CA GLN A 20 10.41 11.95 -4.73
C GLN A 20 10.62 10.57 -4.12
N LEU A 21 9.76 9.58 -4.44
CA LEU A 21 9.97 8.21 -3.99
C LEU A 21 11.26 7.62 -4.59
N PRO A 22 12.02 6.81 -3.84
CA PRO A 22 13.27 6.19 -4.32
C PRO A 22 13.15 5.49 -5.68
N CYS A 23 12.01 4.88 -5.99
CA CYS A 23 11.79 4.19 -7.26
C CYS A 23 11.69 5.13 -8.48
N ARG A 24 11.46 6.45 -8.27
CA ARG A 24 11.36 7.47 -9.33
C ARG A 24 12.54 8.42 -9.33
N SER A 25 12.98 8.86 -8.15
CA SER A 25 14.08 9.83 -8.03
C SER A 25 15.47 9.19 -8.01
N GLY A 26 15.56 7.87 -7.87
CA GLY A 26 16.83 7.16 -7.69
C GLY A 26 17.43 7.33 -6.29
N PRO A 27 18.75 7.13 -6.13
CA PRO A 27 19.44 7.16 -4.84
C PRO A 27 19.17 8.44 -4.06
N GLN A 28 18.71 8.27 -2.82
CA GLN A 28 18.31 9.38 -1.98
C GLN A 28 19.52 10.08 -1.36
N THR A 29 19.58 11.40 -1.50
CA THR A 29 20.48 12.27 -0.74
C THR A 29 19.86 12.62 0.62
N THR A 30 20.64 13.18 1.55
CA THR A 30 20.11 13.69 2.82
C THR A 30 18.97 14.68 2.60
N HIS A 31 19.11 15.57 1.63
CA HIS A 31 18.10 16.59 1.34
C HIS A 31 16.81 15.98 0.76
N SER A 32 16.92 15.00 -0.14
CA SER A 32 15.74 14.36 -0.72
C SER A 32 14.97 13.54 0.32
N ARG A 33 15.66 12.87 1.27
CA ARG A 33 15.00 12.20 2.41
C ARG A 33 14.21 13.17 3.28
N ILE A 34 14.78 14.34 3.58
CA ILE A 34 14.08 15.37 4.36
C ILE A 34 12.82 15.84 3.62
N ASN A 35 12.91 16.07 2.31
CA ASN A 35 11.75 16.49 1.52
C ASN A 35 10.63 15.44 1.50
N VAL A 36 10.97 14.16 1.35
CA VAL A 36 9.99 13.07 1.41
C VAL A 36 9.28 13.04 2.76
N GLU A 37 10.03 13.14 3.87
CA GLU A 37 9.43 13.17 5.21
C GLU A 37 8.55 14.41 5.43
N GLN A 38 8.95 15.58 4.94
CA GLN A 38 8.11 16.79 5.01
C GLN A 38 6.81 16.65 4.21
N ASN A 39 6.87 16.08 3.01
CA ASN A 39 5.68 15.82 2.20
C ASN A 39 4.76 14.80 2.87
N LYS A 40 5.33 13.74 3.45
CA LYS A 40 4.62 12.75 4.25
C LYS A 40 3.91 13.38 5.46
N GLU A 41 4.59 14.17 6.28
CA GLU A 41 3.97 14.87 7.41
C GLU A 41 2.85 15.82 6.97
N SER A 42 3.04 16.48 5.83
CA SER A 42 2.03 17.38 5.25
C SER A 42 0.79 16.59 4.82
N LEU A 43 0.95 15.44 4.16
CA LEU A 43 -0.15 14.55 3.77
C LEU A 43 -0.90 14.01 4.99
N ILE A 44 -0.19 13.62 6.05
CA ILE A 44 -0.78 13.15 7.31
C ILE A 44 -1.58 14.26 8.00
N ASN A 45 -1.10 15.49 7.97
CA ASN A 45 -1.86 16.61 8.54
C ASN A 45 -3.10 16.95 7.70
N ILE A 46 -2.99 16.89 6.37
CA ILE A 46 -4.12 17.14 5.46
C ILE A 46 -5.18 16.04 5.57
N SER A 47 -4.77 14.78 5.80
CA SER A 47 -5.71 13.66 5.89
C SER A 47 -6.73 13.82 7.02
N LYS A 48 -6.38 14.57 8.09
CA LYS A 48 -7.32 14.95 9.16
C LYS A 48 -8.55 15.73 8.69
N TYR A 49 -8.43 16.45 7.57
CA TYR A 49 -9.49 17.30 7.01
C TYR A 49 -10.01 16.80 5.65
N ARG A 50 -9.16 16.06 4.91
CA ARG A 50 -9.42 15.59 3.54
C ARG A 50 -9.07 14.10 3.41
N PHE A 51 -9.51 13.30 4.38
CA PHE A 51 -9.18 11.88 4.51
C PHE A 51 -9.36 11.09 3.21
N SER A 52 -10.57 11.07 2.67
CA SER A 52 -10.90 10.31 1.45
C SER A 52 -9.99 10.68 0.25
N LEU A 53 -9.69 11.96 0.06
CA LEU A 53 -8.81 12.43 -1.03
C LEU A 53 -7.37 11.94 -0.84
N VAL A 54 -6.84 12.04 0.39
CA VAL A 54 -5.47 11.62 0.70
C VAL A 54 -5.33 10.09 0.58
N ILE A 55 -6.27 9.33 1.15
CA ILE A 55 -6.26 7.86 1.07
C ILE A 55 -6.38 7.39 -0.38
N ALA A 56 -7.28 7.99 -1.18
CA ALA A 56 -7.40 7.68 -2.60
C ALA A 56 -6.09 7.94 -3.36
N GLY A 57 -5.45 9.09 -3.12
CA GLY A 57 -4.17 9.43 -3.76
C GLY A 57 -3.04 8.49 -3.36
N LEU A 58 -2.87 8.23 -2.07
CA LEU A 58 -1.86 7.30 -1.57
C LEU A 58 -2.07 5.87 -2.07
N THR A 59 -3.32 5.41 -2.17
CA THR A 59 -3.67 4.10 -2.74
C THR A 59 -3.28 4.03 -4.22
N LYS A 60 -3.51 5.10 -4.98
CA LYS A 60 -3.08 5.18 -6.40
C LYS A 60 -1.56 5.15 -6.54
N ILE A 61 -0.84 5.86 -5.68
CA ILE A 61 0.63 5.82 -5.66
C ILE A 61 1.12 4.40 -5.35
N LEU A 62 0.57 3.77 -4.31
CA LEU A 62 0.93 2.39 -3.95
C LEU A 62 0.74 1.43 -5.12
N HIS A 63 -0.42 1.52 -5.78
CA HIS A 63 -0.70 0.75 -6.99
C HIS A 63 0.32 1.03 -8.10
N SER A 64 0.65 2.29 -8.38
CA SER A 64 1.65 2.64 -9.40
C SER A 64 3.04 2.10 -9.08
N VAL A 65 3.45 2.10 -7.80
CA VAL A 65 4.73 1.53 -7.36
C VAL A 65 4.73 0.01 -7.53
N ASN A 66 3.63 -0.67 -7.20
CA ASN A 66 3.46 -2.12 -7.39
C ASN A 66 3.54 -2.51 -8.87
N GLU A 67 2.83 -1.79 -9.74
CA GLU A 67 2.88 -1.99 -11.19
C GLU A 67 4.29 -1.79 -11.75
N MET A 68 4.98 -0.71 -11.38
CA MET A 68 6.35 -0.46 -11.85
C MET A 68 7.31 -1.59 -11.43
N ARG A 69 7.18 -2.09 -10.20
CA ARG A 69 7.98 -3.24 -9.74
C ARG A 69 7.72 -4.49 -10.57
N GLN A 70 6.46 -4.81 -10.88
CA GLN A 70 6.11 -5.99 -11.69
C GLN A 70 6.67 -5.92 -13.10
N HIS A 71 6.76 -4.72 -13.69
CA HIS A 71 7.33 -4.52 -15.03
C HIS A 71 8.87 -4.44 -15.03
N SER A 72 9.50 -4.16 -13.88
CA SER A 72 10.95 -3.93 -13.76
C SER A 72 11.76 -5.19 -13.42
N GLN A 73 11.25 -6.38 -13.74
CA GLN A 73 11.79 -7.71 -13.34
C GLN A 73 13.27 -7.99 -13.67
N PHE A 74 13.96 -7.11 -14.39
CA PHE A 74 15.30 -7.37 -14.92
C PHE A 74 16.44 -6.58 -14.24
N GLN A 75 16.18 -5.76 -13.21
CA GLN A 75 17.25 -4.99 -12.54
C GLN A 75 17.22 -5.11 -11.01
N PRO A 76 18.00 -6.05 -10.43
CA PRO A 76 18.07 -6.25 -8.98
C PRO A 76 18.62 -5.02 -8.23
N GLU A 77 19.41 -4.15 -8.88
CA GLU A 77 19.92 -2.93 -8.24
C GLU A 77 18.82 -1.94 -7.84
N PHE A 78 17.68 -1.94 -8.54
CA PHE A 78 16.55 -1.05 -8.25
C PHE A 78 15.49 -1.69 -7.35
N GLU A 79 15.58 -3.00 -7.08
CA GLU A 79 14.61 -3.73 -6.27
C GLU A 79 14.45 -3.09 -4.89
N LYS A 80 15.58 -2.72 -4.26
CA LYS A 80 15.61 -2.01 -2.98
C LYS A 80 14.82 -0.71 -3.01
N ASN A 81 14.92 0.07 -4.10
CA ASN A 81 14.22 1.35 -4.22
C ASN A 81 12.70 1.17 -4.28
N PHE A 82 12.21 0.07 -4.88
CA PHE A 82 10.79 -0.27 -4.85
C PHE A 82 10.33 -0.63 -3.44
N TYR A 83 11.07 -1.46 -2.72
CA TYR A 83 10.76 -1.79 -1.33
C TYR A 83 10.72 -0.55 -0.43
N GLU A 84 11.73 0.31 -0.52
CA GLU A 84 11.78 1.56 0.26
C GLU A 84 10.60 2.48 -0.08
N SER A 85 10.25 2.59 -1.37
CA SER A 85 9.09 3.39 -1.80
C SER A 85 7.77 2.83 -1.26
N GLN A 86 7.58 1.51 -1.32
CA GLN A 86 6.41 0.82 -0.75
C GLN A 86 6.34 1.04 0.77
N LEU A 87 7.46 0.94 1.49
CA LEU A 87 7.52 1.20 2.93
C LEU A 87 7.10 2.63 3.27
N ILE A 88 7.61 3.63 2.54
CA ILE A 88 7.27 5.05 2.75
C ILE A 88 5.76 5.28 2.55
N VAL A 89 5.19 4.73 1.47
CA VAL A 89 3.76 4.89 1.16
C VAL A 89 2.89 4.18 2.20
N LEU A 90 3.23 2.95 2.59
CA LEU A 90 2.51 2.20 3.62
C LEU A 90 2.61 2.85 5.00
N ASP A 91 3.75 3.42 5.38
CA ASP A 91 3.92 4.15 6.65
C ASP A 91 3.04 5.41 6.66
N THR A 92 2.99 6.12 5.53
CA THR A 92 2.13 7.29 5.38
C THR A 92 0.65 6.92 5.48
N LEU A 93 0.23 5.81 4.83
CA LEU A 93 -1.13 5.27 4.92
C LEU A 93 -1.49 4.87 6.34
N GLU A 94 -0.61 4.15 7.04
CA GLU A 94 -0.80 3.73 8.43
C GLU A 94 -1.06 4.94 9.32
N ARG A 95 -0.21 5.96 9.24
CA ARG A 95 -0.35 7.16 10.08
C ARG A 95 -1.60 7.98 9.74
N CYS A 96 -2.03 8.00 8.48
CA CYS A 96 -3.30 8.63 8.10
C CYS A 96 -4.50 7.89 8.70
N LEU A 97 -4.48 6.55 8.67
CA LEU A 97 -5.57 5.71 9.19
C LEU A 97 -5.63 5.71 10.71
N SER A 98 -4.48 5.61 11.38
CA SER A 98 -4.37 5.63 12.85
C SER A 98 -4.78 6.98 13.45
N GLY A 99 -4.68 8.06 12.68
CA GLY A 99 -5.13 9.40 13.09
C GLY A 99 -6.62 9.69 12.89
N GLN A 100 -7.41 8.74 12.35
CA GLN A 100 -8.81 8.96 11.99
C GLN A 100 -9.73 8.96 13.24
N PRO A 101 -10.61 9.96 13.42
CA PRO A 101 -11.65 9.91 14.44
C PRO A 101 -12.76 8.90 14.08
N LYS A 102 -13.31 8.20 15.08
CA LYS A 102 -14.22 7.05 14.97
C LYS A 102 -15.58 7.31 14.25
N GLU A 103 -15.90 8.54 13.88
CA GLU A 103 -17.24 8.95 13.39
C GLU A 103 -17.24 9.59 12.00
N THR A 104 -16.42 9.13 11.05
CA THR A 104 -16.26 9.82 9.74
C THR A 104 -16.92 9.16 8.53
N SER A 105 -17.62 8.03 8.71
CA SER A 105 -18.14 7.20 7.61
C SER A 105 -18.91 7.97 6.53
N ARG A 106 -18.26 8.21 5.38
CA ARG A 106 -18.88 8.73 4.14
C ARG A 106 -18.70 7.74 2.99
N TYR A 107 -19.66 7.70 2.06
CA TYR A 107 -19.73 6.72 0.97
C TYR A 107 -18.47 6.62 0.08
N ASP A 108 -17.78 7.74 -0.20
CA ASP A 108 -16.50 7.74 -0.94
C ASP A 108 -15.39 6.91 -0.26
N GLU A 109 -15.47 6.73 1.06
CA GLU A 109 -14.50 5.93 1.82
C GLU A 109 -14.61 4.45 1.49
N ALA A 110 -15.82 3.94 1.19
CA ALA A 110 -16.03 2.51 0.92
C ALA A 110 -15.31 2.02 -0.36
N MET A 111 -15.28 2.85 -1.41
CA MET A 111 -14.56 2.52 -2.65
C MET A 111 -13.05 2.56 -2.45
N ASN A 112 -12.56 3.55 -1.71
CA ASN A 112 -11.14 3.67 -1.37
C ASN A 112 -10.67 2.51 -0.49
N VAL A 113 -11.49 2.09 0.49
CA VAL A 113 -11.24 0.93 1.34
C VAL A 113 -11.08 -0.34 0.51
N LYS A 114 -11.97 -0.57 -0.47
CA LYS A 114 -11.90 -1.77 -1.33
C LYS A 114 -10.63 -1.80 -2.19
N SER A 115 -10.25 -0.66 -2.77
CA SER A 115 -9.03 -0.52 -3.56
C SER A 115 -7.78 -0.72 -2.70
N LEU A 116 -7.73 -0.09 -1.52
CA LEU A 116 -6.63 -0.24 -0.59
C LEU A 116 -6.49 -1.69 -0.10
N LEU A 117 -7.59 -2.35 0.24
CA LEU A 117 -7.59 -3.76 0.62
C LEU A 117 -7.04 -4.67 -0.47
N ARG A 118 -7.32 -4.37 -1.75
CA ARG A 118 -6.76 -5.12 -2.88
C ARG A 118 -5.23 -5.01 -2.92
N GLU A 119 -4.70 -3.80 -2.77
CA GLU A 119 -3.24 -3.58 -2.75
C GLU A 119 -2.60 -4.24 -1.53
N LEU A 120 -3.19 -4.11 -0.34
CA LEU A 120 -2.67 -4.71 0.90
C LEU A 120 -2.56 -6.24 0.82
N CYS A 121 -3.52 -6.91 0.18
CA CYS A 121 -3.48 -8.36 -0.01
C CYS A 121 -2.22 -8.83 -0.75
N GLN A 122 -1.66 -8.03 -1.67
CA GLN A 122 -0.48 -8.40 -2.45
C GLN A 122 0.77 -8.54 -1.57
N PHE A 123 0.81 -7.92 -0.40
CA PHE A 123 1.95 -7.97 0.51
C PHE A 123 1.88 -9.14 1.49
N ILE A 124 0.67 -9.53 1.91
CA ILE A 124 0.46 -10.55 2.96
C ILE A 124 0.76 -11.96 2.43
N ASP A 125 0.46 -12.21 1.16
CA ASP A 125 0.50 -13.54 0.54
C ASP A 125 1.89 -13.98 0.03
N VAL A 126 2.93 -13.16 0.23
CA VAL A 126 4.27 -13.42 -0.35
C VAL A 126 5.12 -14.27 0.59
N PRO A 127 5.38 -15.57 0.37
CA PRO A 127 6.34 -16.32 1.18
C PRO A 127 7.74 -15.70 1.02
N SER A 128 8.42 -15.30 2.10
CA SER A 128 9.77 -14.73 1.97
C SER A 128 10.58 -14.68 3.27
N GLU A 129 11.88 -14.98 3.15
CA GLU A 129 12.92 -14.79 4.16
C GLU A 129 13.62 -13.41 4.06
N ASN A 130 13.27 -12.59 3.06
CA ASN A 130 13.89 -11.28 2.85
C ASN A 130 13.42 -10.27 3.90
N HIS A 131 14.37 -9.65 4.61
CA HIS A 131 14.09 -8.65 5.65
C HIS A 131 13.18 -7.50 5.17
N MET A 132 13.34 -7.02 3.94
CA MET A 132 12.48 -5.95 3.39
C MET A 132 11.03 -6.41 3.18
N VAL A 133 10.84 -7.66 2.74
CA VAL A 133 9.50 -8.25 2.58
C VAL A 133 8.83 -8.44 3.94
N VAL A 134 9.58 -8.86 4.96
CA VAL A 134 9.09 -8.95 6.35
C VAL A 134 8.64 -7.58 6.86
N GLN A 135 9.42 -6.52 6.61
CA GLN A 135 9.02 -5.15 7.00
C GLN A 135 7.75 -4.71 6.27
N LEU A 136 7.63 -4.96 4.96
CA LEU A 136 6.42 -4.66 4.20
C LEU A 136 5.20 -5.38 4.75
N LYS A 137 5.33 -6.68 5.06
CA LYS A 137 4.24 -7.45 5.68
C LYS A 137 3.80 -6.88 7.01
N ASN A 138 4.75 -6.54 7.87
CA ASN A 138 4.47 -5.97 9.18
C ASN A 138 3.74 -4.63 9.04
N LEU A 139 4.19 -3.78 8.11
CA LEU A 139 3.59 -2.47 7.89
C LEU A 139 2.21 -2.58 7.23
N ALA A 140 2.06 -3.43 6.21
CA ALA A 140 0.76 -3.72 5.58
C ALA A 140 -0.24 -4.28 6.60
N SER A 141 0.20 -5.12 7.54
CA SER A 141 -0.63 -5.62 8.64
C SER A 141 -1.07 -4.50 9.59
N LYS A 142 -0.20 -3.53 9.88
CA LYS A 142 -0.57 -2.34 10.67
C LYS A 142 -1.59 -1.48 9.93
N VAL A 143 -1.40 -1.22 8.63
CA VAL A 143 -2.38 -0.50 7.80
C VAL A 143 -3.73 -1.22 7.81
N LEU A 144 -3.74 -2.54 7.63
CA LEU A 144 -4.94 -3.37 7.67
C LEU A 144 -5.65 -3.29 9.02
N PHE A 145 -4.88 -3.35 10.11
CA PHE A 145 -5.40 -3.20 11.47
C PHE A 145 -6.04 -1.83 11.66
N SER A 146 -5.33 -0.74 11.37
CA SER A 146 -5.86 0.63 11.50
C SER A 146 -7.11 0.85 10.65
N LEU A 147 -7.13 0.29 9.44
CA LEU A 147 -8.32 0.31 8.56
C LEU A 147 -9.51 -0.44 9.19
N SER A 148 -9.25 -1.59 9.82
CA SER A 148 -10.29 -2.44 10.44
C SER A 148 -11.00 -1.78 11.62
N LEU A 149 -10.33 -0.84 12.32
CA LEU A 149 -10.92 -0.13 13.45
C LEU A 149 -12.16 0.68 13.06
N ASN A 150 -12.18 1.25 11.86
CA ASN A 150 -13.30 2.03 11.34
C ASN A 150 -14.10 1.30 10.24
N ASN A 151 -13.53 0.26 9.62
CA ASN A 151 -14.11 -0.43 8.46
C ASN A 151 -14.19 -1.94 8.65
N PHE A 152 -14.44 -2.41 9.88
CA PHE A 152 -14.42 -3.83 10.24
C PHE A 152 -15.20 -4.72 9.26
N ASN A 153 -16.44 -4.35 8.90
CA ASN A 153 -17.26 -5.16 7.99
C ASN A 153 -16.62 -5.36 6.61
N ALA A 154 -15.98 -4.33 6.06
CA ALA A 154 -15.30 -4.41 4.76
C ALA A 154 -14.04 -5.28 4.84
N VAL A 155 -13.24 -5.08 5.89
CA VAL A 155 -12.02 -5.87 6.13
C VAL A 155 -12.38 -7.34 6.39
N PHE A 156 -13.34 -7.59 7.29
CA PHE A 156 -13.83 -8.92 7.62
C PHE A 156 -14.38 -9.63 6.39
N SER A 157 -15.27 -8.98 5.63
CA SER A 157 -15.83 -9.55 4.40
C SER A 157 -14.74 -9.94 3.40
N ARG A 158 -13.67 -9.13 3.29
CA ARG A 158 -12.53 -9.45 2.42
C ARG A 158 -11.72 -10.64 2.94
N ILE A 159 -11.45 -10.70 4.24
CA ILE A 159 -10.74 -11.83 4.87
C ILE A 159 -11.57 -13.12 4.71
N SER A 160 -12.87 -13.07 5.01
CA SER A 160 -13.78 -14.22 4.86
C SER A 160 -13.81 -14.73 3.42
N ALA A 161 -13.92 -13.83 2.43
CA ALA A 161 -13.88 -14.23 1.02
C ALA A 161 -12.56 -14.91 0.65
N ARG A 162 -11.42 -14.40 1.14
CA ARG A 162 -10.11 -15.04 0.90
C ARG A 162 -9.99 -16.40 1.59
N MET A 163 -10.49 -16.54 2.82
CA MET A 163 -10.51 -17.85 3.50
C MET A 163 -11.39 -18.86 2.75
N GLN A 164 -12.53 -18.42 2.22
CA GLN A 164 -13.39 -19.27 1.38
C GLN A 164 -12.71 -19.65 0.07
N GLU A 165 -12.03 -18.71 -0.61
CA GLU A 165 -11.24 -19.01 -1.80
C GLU A 165 -10.15 -20.06 -1.49
N LEU A 166 -9.36 -19.88 -0.43
CA LEU A 166 -8.34 -20.85 -0.02
C LEU A 166 -8.91 -22.21 0.38
N SER A 167 -10.08 -22.23 1.02
CA SER A 167 -10.78 -23.47 1.38
C SER A 167 -11.38 -24.19 0.16
N ASN A 168 -11.67 -23.47 -0.92
CA ASN A 168 -12.20 -24.02 -2.16
C ASN A 168 -11.09 -24.35 -3.17
N SER A 169 -9.91 -23.72 -3.04
CA SER A 169 -8.66 -24.07 -3.71
C SER A 169 -8.07 -25.34 -3.11
N ASN A 170 -8.82 -26.44 -3.20
CA ASN A 170 -8.33 -27.79 -2.97
C ASN A 170 -7.68 -28.30 -4.27
N GLU A 171 -6.72 -27.54 -4.82
CA GLU A 171 -5.81 -28.09 -5.82
C GLU A 171 -4.87 -29.05 -5.08
N GLU A 172 -5.22 -30.33 -5.18
CA GLU A 172 -4.23 -31.40 -5.28
C GLU A 172 -3.05 -30.86 -6.10
N ASN A 173 -1.85 -30.88 -5.53
CA ASN A 173 -0.65 -30.89 -6.34
C ASN A 173 -0.29 -32.36 -6.55
N PRO A 174 -0.74 -33.04 -7.64
CA PRO A 174 -0.19 -34.33 -8.03
C PRO A 174 1.10 -34.06 -8.82
N ASP A 175 2.12 -33.50 -8.16
CA ASP A 175 3.46 -33.52 -8.75
C ASP A 175 4.08 -34.88 -8.48
N PHE A 176 4.09 -35.66 -9.56
CA PHE A 176 4.63 -36.98 -9.79
C PHE A 176 6.07 -37.19 -9.29
N ILE A 177 6.28 -37.30 -7.98
CA ILE A 177 7.54 -37.88 -7.44
C ILE A 177 7.66 -39.38 -7.80
N ASP A 178 6.59 -40.00 -8.32
CA ASP A 178 6.63 -41.32 -8.96
C ASP A 178 7.43 -41.37 -10.29
N ILE A 179 7.92 -40.23 -10.81
CA ILE A 179 8.79 -40.19 -12.01
C ILE A 179 10.29 -40.25 -11.67
N GLU A 180 10.72 -40.06 -10.41
CA GLU A 180 12.13 -40.24 -10.02
C GLU A 180 12.49 -41.67 -9.59
N LEU A 181 11.53 -42.61 -9.60
CA LEU A 181 11.78 -44.05 -9.40
C LEU A 181 12.07 -44.83 -10.70
N ILE A 182 12.16 -44.15 -11.85
CA ILE A 182 12.54 -44.77 -13.14
C ILE A 182 13.69 -44.00 -13.80
N GLN A 183 14.90 -44.10 -13.22
CA GLN A 183 16.13 -44.38 -13.97
C GLN A 183 17.31 -44.77 -13.06
#